data_AF-A0A4Y9FWR0-F1
#
_entry.id   AF-A0A4Y9FWR0-F1
#
_cell.length_a   1.000
_cell.length_b   1.000
_cell.length_c   1.000
_cell.angle_alpha   90.00
_cell.angle_beta   90.00
_cell.angle_gamma   90.00
#
_symmetry.space_group_name_H-M   'P 1'
#
loop_
_entity.id
_entity.type
_entity.pdbx_description
1 polymer ?
#
loop_
_entity_poly.entity_id
_entity_poly.type
_entity_poly.pdbx_seq_one_letter_code
_entity_poly.pdbx_strand_id
1 'polypeptide(L)'
;MSNRRKTGARNSYRADFLRSPAWFARRARWFRRQERMRRSLLCAGCGHPATPEQLELHHLDYAGVRFASGAWRAFERHDDLVPLHPYCHDLLHRLIDRDRVLAYHRARRVASAIALERLRIKLQNREATS
;
A
#
# COMPACT_ATOMS: atom_id res chain seq x y z
N MET A 1 0.60 9.15 -13.38
CA MET A 1 -0.14 9.76 -12.26
C MET A 1 -1.55 10.12 -12.75
N SER A 2 -2.63 9.56 -12.18
CA SER A 2 -4.02 9.97 -12.45
C SER A 2 -4.83 9.77 -11.18
N ASN A 3 -5.19 10.80 -10.41
CA ASN A 3 -6.35 11.70 -10.53
C ASN A 3 -7.72 11.00 -10.44
N ARG A 4 -8.39 11.09 -9.28
CA ARG A 4 -9.62 11.91 -9.08
C ARG A 4 -10.42 11.47 -7.82
N ARG A 5 -9.88 11.77 -6.63
CA ARG A 5 -10.67 11.87 -5.37
C ARG A 5 -10.20 13.12 -4.61
N LYS A 6 -10.69 14.29 -5.03
CA LYS A 6 -10.42 15.59 -4.38
C LYS A 6 -11.40 15.80 -3.21
N THR A 7 -10.87 15.74 -1.99
CA THR A 7 -11.44 16.36 -0.77
C THR A 7 -10.24 16.85 0.04
N GLY A 8 -10.16 18.14 0.37
CA GLY A 8 -8.93 18.85 0.81
C GLY A 8 -8.05 18.16 1.86
N ALA A 9 -8.63 17.39 2.79
CA ALA A 9 -7.90 16.61 3.80
C ALA A 9 -7.04 15.45 3.24
N ARG A 10 -7.28 15.00 1.99
CA ARG A 10 -6.51 13.93 1.32
C ARG A 10 -5.22 14.42 0.66
N ASN A 11 -5.09 15.72 0.39
CA ASN A 11 -3.91 16.26 -0.29
C ASN A 11 -2.73 16.41 0.67
N SER A 12 -2.98 16.85 1.91
CA SER A 12 -1.97 16.90 2.99
C SER A 12 -1.47 15.52 3.39
N TYR A 13 -2.32 14.48 3.38
CA TYR A 13 -1.87 13.11 3.57
C TYR A 13 -0.80 12.71 2.53
N ARG A 14 -1.07 12.89 1.23
CA ARG A 14 -0.15 12.42 0.18
C ARG A 14 1.10 13.29 0.09
N ALA A 15 0.96 14.60 0.25
CA ALA A 15 2.06 15.55 0.17
C ALA A 15 2.94 15.54 1.43
N ASP A 16 2.33 15.42 2.61
CA ASP A 16 3.01 15.69 3.88
C ASP A 16 3.21 14.44 4.74
N PHE A 17 2.20 13.57 4.89
CA PHE A 17 2.36 12.37 5.74
C PHE A 17 3.38 11.39 5.15
N LEU A 18 3.29 11.08 3.85
CA LEU A 18 4.21 10.14 3.20
C LEU A 18 5.66 10.63 3.14
N ARG A 19 5.89 11.91 3.44
CA ARG A 19 7.23 12.51 3.59
C ARG A 19 7.59 12.79 5.05
N SER A 20 6.71 12.46 5.99
CA SER A 20 6.89 12.76 7.40
C SER A 20 7.80 11.74 8.11
N PRO A 21 8.49 12.14 9.20
CA PRO A 21 9.21 11.22 10.06
C PRO A 21 8.33 10.09 10.62
N ALA A 22 7.03 10.36 10.84
CA ALA A 22 6.08 9.37 11.34
C ALA A 22 5.90 8.20 10.38
N TRP A 23 5.82 8.48 9.07
CA TRP A 23 5.74 7.44 8.05
C TRP A 23 7.04 6.63 7.96
N PHE A 24 8.20 7.30 7.94
CA PHE A 24 9.49 6.59 7.90
C PHE A 24 9.68 5.68 9.11
N ALA A 25 9.34 6.16 10.31
CA ALA A 25 9.36 5.35 11.53
C ALA A 25 8.36 4.17 11.47
N ARG A 26 7.17 4.39 10.91
CA ARG A 26 6.16 3.34 10.70
C ARG A 26 6.63 2.25 9.75
N ARG A 27 7.22 2.64 8.62
CA ARG A 27 7.81 1.75 7.60
C ARG A 27 8.93 0.91 8.20
N ALA A 28 9.88 1.54 8.87
CA ALA A 28 10.99 0.84 9.52
C ALA A 28 10.50 -0.16 10.58
N ARG A 29 9.51 0.23 11.41
CA ARG A 29 8.89 -0.68 12.40
C ARG A 29 8.23 -1.89 11.75
N TRP A 30 7.58 -1.71 10.60
CA TRP A 30 6.93 -2.81 9.88
C TRP A 30 7.96 -3.85 9.43
N PHE A 31 9.05 -3.44 8.77
CA PHE A 31 10.08 -4.36 8.28
C PHE A 31 10.81 -5.06 9.43
N ARG A 32 11.20 -4.35 10.50
CA ARG A 32 11.78 -4.98 11.70
C ARG A 32 10.86 -6.04 12.33
N ARG A 33 9.54 -5.85 12.27
CA ARG A 33 8.60 -6.84 12.77
C ARG A 33 8.56 -8.09 11.89
N GLN A 34 8.65 -7.96 10.57
CA GLN A 34 8.74 -9.12 9.66
C GLN A 34 10.00 -9.94 9.89
N GLU A 35 11.14 -9.26 10.05
CA GLU A 35 12.43 -9.88 10.35
C GLU A 35 12.34 -10.69 11.66
N ARG A 36 11.79 -10.12 12.73
CA ARG A 36 11.58 -10.82 14.01
C ARG A 36 10.64 -12.02 13.88
N MET A 37 9.66 -11.96 12.98
CA MET A 37 8.77 -13.09 12.69
C MET A 37 9.43 -14.18 11.84
N ARG A 38 10.68 -13.97 11.38
CA ARG A 38 11.41 -14.87 10.46
C ARG A 38 10.60 -15.25 9.21
N ARG A 39 9.76 -14.32 8.74
CA ARG A 39 8.97 -14.50 7.52
C ARG A 39 9.76 -14.00 6.32
N SER A 40 9.76 -14.76 5.24
CA SER A 40 10.28 -14.28 3.96
C SER A 40 9.51 -13.02 3.53
N LEU A 41 10.25 -11.98 3.17
CA LEU A 41 9.68 -10.77 2.62
C LEU A 41 9.33 -11.02 1.15
N LEU A 42 8.04 -11.21 0.89
CA LEU A 42 7.52 -11.42 -0.46
C LEU A 42 6.71 -10.20 -0.89
N CYS A 43 6.81 -9.83 -2.16
CA CYS A 43 5.88 -8.89 -2.76
C CYS A 43 4.47 -9.49 -2.76
N ALA A 44 3.50 -8.80 -2.17
CA ALA A 44 2.12 -9.26 -2.11
C ALA A 44 1.43 -9.31 -3.49
N GLY A 45 2.01 -8.69 -4.52
CA GLY A 45 1.51 -8.69 -5.89
C GLY A 45 2.04 -9.85 -6.72
N CYS A 46 3.36 -9.95 -6.90
CA CYS A 46 4.00 -10.97 -7.73
C CYS A 46 4.51 -12.20 -6.95
N GLY A 47 4.44 -12.22 -5.62
CA GLY A 47 4.91 -13.33 -4.80
C GLY A 47 6.43 -13.49 -4.69
N HIS A 48 7.22 -12.72 -5.44
CA HIS A 48 8.67 -12.85 -5.45
C HIS A 48 9.33 -12.37 -4.15
N PRO A 49 10.39 -13.05 -3.68
CA PRO A 49 11.22 -12.58 -2.56
C PRO A 49 11.87 -11.24 -2.86
N ALA A 50 12.03 -10.41 -1.83
CA ALA A 50 12.61 -9.09 -1.94
C ALA A 50 13.23 -8.62 -0.63
N THR A 51 14.16 -7.68 -0.70
CA THR A 51 14.72 -7.00 0.47
C THR A 51 13.84 -5.80 0.87
N PRO A 52 13.97 -5.26 2.10
CA PRO A 52 13.24 -4.06 2.51
C PRO A 52 13.41 -2.84 1.59
N GLU A 53 14.55 -2.71 0.92
CA GLU A 53 14.88 -1.61 0.01
C GLU A 53 14.13 -1.72 -1.32
N GLN A 54 13.79 -2.94 -1.73
CA GLN A 54 13.06 -3.24 -2.96
C GLN A 54 11.55 -3.13 -2.79
N LEU A 55 11.05 -2.96 -1.55
CA LEU A 55 9.63 -2.98 -1.22
C LEU A 55 9.12 -1.61 -0.74
N GLU A 56 7.95 -1.25 -1.24
CA GLU A 56 7.10 -0.20 -0.74
C GLU A 56 5.97 -0.79 0.10
N LEU A 57 5.42 0.01 1.02
CA LEU A 57 4.26 -0.39 1.82
C LEU A 57 3.00 0.30 1.30
N HIS A 58 2.07 -0.49 0.80
CA HIS A 58 0.75 -0.05 0.40
C HIS A 58 -0.21 -0.10 1.60
N HIS A 59 -1.02 0.94 1.76
CA HIS A 59 -2.04 0.99 2.80
C HIS A 59 -3.35 0.40 2.29
N LEU A 60 -3.89 -0.59 3.01
CA LEU A 60 -5.26 -1.06 2.77
C LEU A 60 -6.29 -0.05 3.27
N ASP A 61 -5.97 0.65 4.35
CA ASP A 61 -6.78 1.75 4.88
C ASP A 61 -5.90 2.80 5.59
N TYR A 62 -6.41 4.02 5.69
CA TYR A 62 -5.74 5.18 6.30
C TYR A 62 -6.35 5.58 7.65
N ALA A 63 -7.31 4.81 8.19
CA ALA A 63 -8.00 5.16 9.43
C ALA A 63 -7.05 5.36 10.64
N GLY A 64 -5.85 4.76 10.60
CA GLY A 64 -4.82 4.91 11.63
C GLY A 64 -3.93 6.16 11.50
N VAL A 65 -4.02 6.92 10.40
CA VAL A 65 -3.21 8.13 10.17
C VAL A 65 -3.91 9.34 10.77
N ARG A 66 -3.22 10.07 11.65
CA ARG A 66 -3.78 11.27 12.30
C ARG A 66 -2.76 12.40 12.32
N PHE A 67 -3.22 13.63 12.15
CA PHE A 67 -2.44 14.83 12.43
C PHE A 67 -2.92 15.40 13.76
N ALA A 68 -2.05 15.46 14.77
CA ALA A 68 -2.39 15.93 16.11
C ALA A 68 -1.19 16.66 16.73
N SER A 69 -1.46 17.77 17.42
CA SER A 69 -0.44 18.58 18.09
C SER A 69 0.72 18.99 17.16
N GLY A 70 0.40 19.37 15.92
CA GLY A 70 1.40 19.79 14.93
C GLY A 70 2.23 18.65 14.30
N ALA A 71 1.94 17.39 14.62
CA ALA A 71 2.70 16.25 14.12
C ALA A 71 1.81 15.15 13.53
N TRP A 72 2.35 14.47 12.51
CA TRP A 72 1.76 13.24 12.00
C TRP A 72 1.97 12.08 12.96
N ARG A 73 0.98 11.19 13.05
CA ARG A 73 1.03 9.94 13.81
C ARG A 73 0.48 8.79 12.97
N ALA A 74 1.15 7.64 13.05
CA ALA A 74 0.92 6.46 12.23
C ALA A 74 0.54 5.25 13.13
N PHE A 75 -0.77 5.07 13.35
CA PHE A 75 -1.36 4.03 14.20
C PHE A 75 -2.00 2.89 13.40
N GLU A 76 -1.68 2.77 12.11
CA GLU A 76 -2.18 1.69 11.26
C GLU A 76 -1.68 0.35 11.80
N ARG A 77 -2.57 -0.65 11.80
CA ARG A 77 -2.21 -1.99 12.25
C ARG A 77 -1.14 -2.55 11.32
N HIS A 78 -0.44 -3.58 11.79
CA HIS A 78 0.56 -4.26 10.96
C HIS A 78 -0.04 -4.80 9.65
N ASP A 79 -1.24 -5.36 9.75
CA ASP A 79 -1.97 -5.98 8.64
C ASP A 79 -2.74 -4.97 7.77
N ASP A 80 -2.68 -3.67 8.10
CA ASP A 80 -3.17 -2.60 7.22
C ASP A 80 -2.13 -2.18 6.17
N LEU A 81 -0.91 -2.72 6.26
CA LEU A 81 0.18 -2.46 5.33
C LEU A 81 0.57 -3.74 4.62
N VAL A 82 0.71 -3.67 3.29
CA VAL A 82 1.14 -4.79 2.46
C VAL A 82 2.39 -4.42 1.67
N PRO A 83 3.42 -5.28 1.63
CA PRO A 83 4.65 -5.03 0.88
C PRO A 83 4.44 -5.25 -0.60
N LEU A 84 4.91 -4.34 -1.44
CA LEU A 84 4.85 -4.45 -2.90
C LEU A 84 6.14 -3.93 -3.52
N HIS A 85 6.59 -4.56 -4.60
CA HIS A 85 7.55 -3.92 -5.50
C HIS A 85 6.94 -2.61 -6.06
N PRO A 86 7.74 -1.56 -6.32
CA PRO A 86 7.25 -0.30 -6.88
C PRO A 86 6.37 -0.50 -8.13
N TYR A 87 6.80 -1.38 -9.05
CA TYR A 87 6.01 -1.71 -10.24
C TYR A 87 4.64 -2.34 -9.91
N CYS A 88 4.60 -3.30 -8.99
CA CYS A 88 3.36 -3.95 -8.56
C CYS A 88 2.44 -2.95 -7.84
N HIS A 89 3.02 -2.05 -7.05
CA HIS A 89 2.29 -1.00 -6.34
C HIS A 89 1.63 -0.02 -7.32
N ASP A 90 2.36 0.39 -8.35
CA ASP A 90 1.84 1.22 -9.43
C ASP A 90 0.69 0.55 -10.19
N LEU A 91 0.84 -0.74 -10.53
CA LEU A 91 -0.21 -1.50 -11.20
C LEU A 91 -1.46 -1.63 -10.32
N LEU A 92 -1.29 -1.88 -9.02
CA LEU A 92 -2.39 -1.93 -8.06
C LEU A 92 -3.19 -0.63 -8.07
N HIS A 93 -2.51 0.51 -7.99
CA HIS A 93 -3.16 1.82 -8.06
C HIS A 93 -3.90 2.02 -9.39
N ARG A 94 -3.28 1.66 -10.53
CA ARG A 94 -3.94 1.75 -11.84
C ARG A 94 -5.20 0.88 -11.93
N LEU A 95 -5.20 -0.30 -11.31
CA LEU A 95 -6.38 -1.18 -11.27
C LEU A 95 -7.53 -0.55 -10.48
N ILE A 96 -7.23 0.03 -9.31
CA ILE A 96 -8.22 0.72 -8.49
C ILE A 96 -8.77 1.95 -9.23
N ASP A 97 -7.89 2.77 -9.80
CA ASP A 97 -8.28 4.05 -10.41
C ASP A 97 -9.09 3.88 -11.70
N ARG A 98 -8.90 2.78 -12.44
CA ARG A 98 -9.63 2.48 -13.68
C ARG A 98 -11.02 1.88 -13.44
N ASP A 99 -11.23 1.18 -12.32
CA ASP A 99 -12.51 0.56 -11.99
C ASP A 99 -13.35 1.52 -11.15
N ARG A 100 -14.43 2.08 -11.73
CA ARG A 100 -15.30 3.05 -11.03
C ARG A 100 -15.91 2.48 -9.75
N VAL A 101 -16.22 1.18 -9.71
CA VAL A 101 -16.80 0.55 -8.51
C VAL A 101 -15.76 0.50 -7.40
N LEU A 102 -14.54 0.07 -7.69
CA LEU A 102 -13.44 0.07 -6.71
C LEU A 102 -13.06 1.50 -6.30
N ALA A 103 -12.98 2.40 -7.27
CA ALA A 103 -12.58 3.78 -7.07
C ALA A 103 -13.59 4.56 -6.21
N TYR A 104 -14.90 4.34 -6.37
CA TYR A 104 -15.93 5.20 -5.76
C TYR A 104 -16.91 4.48 -4.83
N HIS A 105 -17.27 3.23 -5.10
CA HIS A 105 -18.40 2.54 -4.47
C HIS A 105 -17.98 1.42 -3.49
N ARG A 106 -16.69 1.30 -3.20
CA ARG A 106 -16.16 0.38 -2.19
C ARG A 106 -15.33 1.13 -1.15
N ALA A 107 -15.37 0.62 0.08
CA ALA A 107 -14.44 1.02 1.12
C ALA A 107 -13.00 0.71 0.68
N ARG A 108 -12.03 1.54 1.08
CA ARG A 108 -10.63 1.44 0.62
C ARG A 108 -10.06 0.04 0.84
N ARG A 109 -10.24 -0.52 2.04
CA ARG A 109 -9.76 -1.86 2.39
C ARG A 109 -10.29 -2.93 1.45
N VAL A 110 -11.58 -2.89 1.15
CA VAL A 110 -12.24 -3.82 0.22
C VAL A 110 -11.72 -3.60 -1.21
N ALA A 111 -11.59 -2.34 -1.64
CA ALA A 111 -11.07 -2.01 -2.97
C ALA A 111 -9.62 -2.50 -3.16
N SER A 112 -8.74 -2.24 -2.20
CA SER A 112 -7.34 -2.70 -2.21
C SER A 112 -7.26 -4.22 -2.19
N ALA A 113 -8.08 -4.91 -1.40
CA ALA A 113 -8.10 -6.38 -1.37
C ALA A 113 -8.51 -6.97 -2.72
N ILE A 114 -9.60 -6.49 -3.33
CA ILE A 114 -10.05 -6.94 -4.66
C ILE A 114 -8.99 -6.65 -5.73
N ALA A 115 -8.41 -5.45 -5.71
CA ALA A 115 -7.40 -5.06 -6.70
C ALA A 115 -6.11 -5.88 -6.55
N LEU A 116 -5.71 -6.20 -5.32
CA LEU A 116 -4.53 -7.03 -5.04
C LEU A 116 -4.74 -8.45 -5.54
N GLU A 117 -5.93 -9.02 -5.34
CA GLU A 117 -6.26 -10.34 -5.85
C GLU A 117 -6.23 -10.38 -7.39
N ARG A 118 -6.85 -9.38 -8.04
CA ARG A 118 -6.77 -9.23 -9.50
C ARG A 118 -5.34 -9.06 -10.01
N LEU A 119 -4.50 -8.35 -9.25
CA LEU A 119 -3.10 -8.15 -9.61
C LEU A 119 -2.32 -9.47 -9.57
N ARG A 120 -2.50 -10.27 -8.50
CA ARG A 120 -1.86 -11.59 -8.35
C ARG A 120 -2.16 -12.51 -9.51
N ILE A 121 -3.44 -12.71 -9.80
CA ILE A 121 -3.91 -13.56 -10.89
C ILE A 121 -3.27 -13.13 -12.23
N LYS A 122 -3.26 -11.82 -12.51
CA LYS A 122 -2.68 -11.30 -13.76
C LYS A 122 -1.18 -11.48 -13.87
N LEU A 123 -0.43 -11.36 -12.77
CA LEU A 123 1.02 -11.51 -12.80
C LEU A 123 1.44 -12.99 -12.87
N GLN A 124 0.77 -13.86 -12.10
CA GLN A 124 1.00 -15.30 -12.13
C GLN A 124 0.71 -15.89 -13.51
N ASN A 125 -0.39 -15.48 -14.16
CA ASN A 125 -0.73 -15.97 -15.50
C ASN A 125 0.29 -15.53 -16.57
N ARG A 126 0.97 -14.38 -16.39
CA ARG A 126 2.01 -13.92 -17.32
C ARG A 126 3.29 -14.74 -17.20
N GLU A 127 3.66 -15.12 -15.98
CA GLU A 127 4.82 -15.97 -15.72
C GLU A 127 4.60 -17.39 -16.25
N ALA A 128 3.39 -17.94 -16.14
CA ALA A 128 3.06 -19.27 -16.68
C ALA A 128 3.04 -19.36 -18.22
N THR A 129 3.03 -18.22 -18.93
CA THR A 129 2.98 -18.16 -20.40
C THR A 129 4.32 -17.73 -21.01
N SER A 130 5.35 -17.50 -20.19
CA SER A 130 6.72 -17.11 -20.62
C SER A 130 7.68 -18.28 -20.46
#